data_AF-A0A7X1DW85-F1
#
_entry.id   AF-A0A7X1DW85-F1
#
_cell.length_a   1.000
_cell.length_b   1.000
_cell.length_c   1.000
_cell.angle_alpha   90.00
_cell.angle_beta   90.00
_cell.angle_gamma   90.00
#
_symmetry.space_group_name_H-M   'P 1'
#
loop_
_entity.id
_entity.type
_entity.pdbx_description
1 polymer ?
#
loop_
_entity_poly.entity_id
_entity_poly.type
_entity_poly.pdbx_seq_one_letter_code
_entity_poly.pdbx_strand_id
1 'polypeptide(L)'
;MSISMMGRSVMAGAPQTDFFYRAGAPPAASAIDAFSVSQRRFGESFDCSTHAAVIKMMMMTLGQRLADMFDQIQPSGDGYCITMKDEFKVHLSRHELSQAAQASRFTGEDGESVATANVVFAAFVKRKQLTGGYSTFEAALARTIEGETAQRCLQGMGVFGLSSFVPVSELTGKDAVGVLETHNRGAALVSEGVMHDYGEQRHVDRGYGYTLFNDRQSLPSDGWKVTHVAASMDSAKIWDGFYQGVQSNCVTVSAIKAAIIRFGQVPSGIYKHIQVTEQGFDVLMRDSFRVQLTHDEVRQAAAASNFRGTDPQLLDYANFLYAVSAKRAQWENNDFRGRQSYSVALETLNDGEHPGEALRRLGLYGYLRDSTVEALAGGAVGTLADSAHSVAVINGTLDLYGLPLDLASSRWMRGGLRALTLV
;
A
#
# COMPACT_ATOMS: atom_id res chain seq x y z
N MET A 1 -27.22 -11.52 -70.96
CA MET A 1 -25.75 -11.54 -71.12
C MET A 1 -25.30 -10.13 -71.46
N SER A 2 -24.76 -9.41 -70.48
CA SER A 2 -24.17 -8.09 -70.68
C SER A 2 -22.87 -8.04 -69.90
N ILE A 3 -21.76 -7.86 -70.62
CA ILE A 3 -20.43 -7.66 -70.08
C ILE A 3 -20.14 -6.16 -70.24
N SER A 4 -19.84 -5.48 -69.13
CA SER A 4 -19.18 -4.19 -69.13
C SER A 4 -18.12 -4.21 -68.03
N MET A 5 -16.86 -4.14 -68.45
CA MET A 5 -15.69 -4.01 -67.57
C MET A 5 -15.50 -2.54 -67.18
N MET A 6 -15.38 -2.26 -65.88
CA MET A 6 -14.49 -1.24 -65.33
C MET A 6 -14.45 -1.34 -63.80
N GLY A 7 -13.26 -1.52 -63.21
CA GLY A 7 -12.99 -1.41 -61.78
C GLY A 7 -11.49 -1.55 -61.54
N ARG A 8 -10.76 -0.44 -61.41
CA ARG A 8 -10.39 0.28 -60.17
C ARG A 8 -9.24 -0.38 -59.37
N SER A 9 -8.08 0.25 -59.52
CA SER A 9 -7.02 0.58 -58.56
C SER A 9 -6.95 -0.22 -57.25
N VAL A 10 -5.83 -0.93 -57.08
CA VAL A 10 -5.39 -1.57 -55.84
C VAL A 10 -4.50 -0.58 -55.07
N MET A 11 -5.00 -0.06 -53.94
CA MET A 11 -4.18 0.50 -52.87
C MET A 11 -4.30 -0.46 -51.69
N ALA A 12 -3.25 -1.23 -51.42
CA ALA A 12 -3.18 -2.14 -50.29
C ALA A 12 -2.98 -1.33 -48.99
N GLY A 13 -3.99 -1.36 -48.11
CA GLY A 13 -3.96 -0.76 -46.79
C GLY A 13 -3.14 -1.59 -45.79
N ALA A 14 -2.59 -0.88 -44.81
CA ALA A 14 -1.88 -1.41 -43.65
C ALA A 14 -2.80 -2.31 -42.78
N PRO A 15 -2.23 -3.31 -42.07
CA PRO A 15 -3.04 -4.21 -41.24
C PRO A 15 -3.49 -3.52 -39.95
N GLN A 16 -4.82 -3.35 -39.82
CA GLN A 16 -5.49 -3.15 -38.53
C GLN A 16 -5.59 -4.52 -37.84
N THR A 17 -4.97 -4.67 -36.67
CA THR A 17 -5.17 -5.84 -35.80
C THR A 17 -6.18 -5.50 -34.71
N ASP A 18 -7.45 -5.85 -34.95
CA ASP A 18 -8.49 -5.93 -33.93
C ASP A 18 -8.30 -7.24 -33.15
N PHE A 19 -7.92 -7.16 -31.87
CA PHE A 19 -7.82 -8.31 -30.97
C PHE A 19 -9.12 -8.50 -30.20
N PHE A 20 -9.98 -9.39 -30.69
CA PHE A 20 -11.11 -9.93 -29.92
C PHE A 20 -10.66 -11.09 -29.03
N TYR A 21 -11.10 -11.04 -27.76
CA TYR A 21 -11.02 -12.08 -26.74
C TYR A 21 -11.28 -13.49 -27.29
N ARG A 22 -10.38 -14.44 -26.99
CA ARG A 22 -10.69 -15.88 -27.00
C ARG A 22 -10.56 -16.44 -25.59
N ALA A 23 -11.64 -17.06 -25.14
CA ALA A 23 -11.73 -17.80 -23.89
C ALA A 23 -10.97 -19.13 -23.97
N GLY A 24 -10.30 -19.48 -22.87
CA GLY A 24 -9.56 -20.74 -22.67
C GLY A 24 -8.09 -20.49 -22.35
N ALA A 25 -7.79 -19.86 -21.20
CA ALA A 25 -6.42 -19.66 -20.76
C ALA A 25 -5.79 -20.99 -20.30
N PRO A 26 -4.59 -21.36 -20.77
CA PRO A 26 -3.76 -22.42 -20.19
C PRO A 26 -3.42 -22.09 -18.72
N PRO A 27 -2.97 -23.07 -17.91
CA PRO A 27 -2.50 -22.79 -16.55
C PRO A 27 -1.41 -21.71 -16.62
N ALA A 28 -1.57 -20.66 -15.81
CA ALA A 28 -0.69 -19.50 -15.82
C ALA A 28 0.77 -19.95 -15.73
N ALA A 29 1.58 -19.62 -16.75
CA ALA A 29 3.02 -19.61 -16.59
C ALA A 29 3.33 -18.80 -15.33
N SER A 30 4.22 -19.30 -14.46
CA SER A 30 4.54 -18.60 -13.24
C SER A 30 4.97 -17.17 -13.60
N ALA A 31 4.39 -16.14 -12.97
CA ALA A 31 4.72 -14.74 -13.29
C ALA A 31 6.22 -14.41 -13.05
N ILE A 32 6.96 -15.35 -12.43
CA ILE A 32 8.42 -15.35 -12.32
C ILE A 32 9.06 -15.34 -13.72
N ASP A 33 8.56 -16.14 -14.66
CA ASP A 33 9.12 -16.32 -16.01
C ASP A 33 8.37 -15.51 -17.10
N ALA A 34 7.32 -14.79 -16.71
CA ALA A 34 6.47 -14.00 -17.61
C ALA A 34 7.26 -13.01 -18.48
N PHE A 35 8.28 -12.35 -17.91
CA PHE A 35 9.22 -11.50 -18.65
C PHE A 35 10.55 -11.38 -17.89
N SER A 36 11.58 -10.85 -18.53
CA SER A 36 12.88 -10.51 -17.95
C SER A 36 13.38 -9.18 -18.49
N VAL A 37 14.42 -8.64 -17.85
CA VAL A 37 15.08 -7.40 -18.25
C VAL A 37 16.51 -7.69 -18.69
N SER A 38 16.96 -7.00 -19.74
CA SER A 38 18.35 -7.13 -20.20
C SER A 38 19.34 -6.61 -19.14
N GLN A 39 20.50 -7.24 -19.02
CA GLN A 39 21.61 -6.68 -18.26
C GLN A 39 22.16 -5.42 -18.95
N ARG A 40 22.72 -4.51 -18.15
CA ARG A 40 23.45 -3.35 -18.67
C ARG A 40 24.63 -3.77 -19.52
N ARG A 41 24.94 -2.96 -20.55
CA ARG A 41 26.17 -3.13 -21.33
C ARG A 41 27.31 -2.33 -20.69
N PHE A 42 28.55 -2.67 -21.05
CA PHE A 42 29.72 -1.93 -20.59
C PHE A 42 29.60 -0.44 -20.97
N GLY A 43 29.84 0.46 -20.00
CA GLY A 43 29.72 1.91 -20.18
C GLY A 43 28.29 2.47 -20.13
N GLU A 44 27.28 1.62 -19.92
CA GLU A 44 25.88 2.04 -19.86
C GLU A 44 25.42 2.32 -18.43
N SER A 45 24.69 3.43 -18.22
CA SER A 45 23.96 3.72 -16.99
C SER A 45 22.53 3.21 -17.11
N PHE A 46 22.37 1.89 -16.97
CA PHE A 46 21.10 1.20 -17.13
C PHE A 46 20.88 0.17 -16.02
N ASP A 47 19.70 0.17 -15.41
CA ASP A 47 19.21 -0.85 -14.51
C ASP A 47 17.67 -0.76 -14.36
N CYS A 48 16.95 -1.73 -14.92
CA CYS A 48 15.52 -1.88 -14.71
C CYS A 48 15.16 -3.14 -13.88
N SER A 49 16.14 -3.74 -13.18
CA SER A 49 15.95 -4.95 -12.36
C SER A 49 14.89 -4.74 -11.28
N THR A 50 14.98 -3.64 -10.51
CA THR A 50 14.00 -3.30 -9.47
C THR A 50 12.59 -3.16 -10.04
N HIS A 51 12.43 -2.49 -11.19
CA HIS A 51 11.13 -2.32 -11.84
C HIS A 51 10.54 -3.67 -12.26
N ALA A 52 11.35 -4.53 -12.89
CA ALA A 52 10.93 -5.86 -13.26
C ALA A 52 10.53 -6.70 -12.04
N ALA A 53 11.34 -6.69 -10.98
CA ALA A 53 11.08 -7.42 -9.75
C ALA A 53 9.77 -6.99 -9.08
N VAL A 54 9.54 -5.68 -8.93
CA VAL A 54 8.30 -5.16 -8.32
C VAL A 54 7.08 -5.44 -9.19
N ILE A 55 7.17 -5.30 -10.52
CA ILE A 55 6.06 -5.63 -11.43
C ILE A 55 5.70 -7.12 -11.35
N LYS A 56 6.70 -8.02 -11.31
CA LYS A 56 6.42 -9.46 -11.12
C LYS A 56 5.77 -9.74 -9.77
N MET A 57 6.24 -9.10 -8.70
CA MET A 57 5.60 -9.20 -7.38
C MET A 57 4.15 -8.70 -7.42
N MET A 58 3.87 -7.60 -8.12
CA MET A 58 2.51 -7.11 -8.36
C MET A 58 1.66 -8.13 -9.13
N MET A 59 2.19 -8.73 -10.20
CA MET A 59 1.50 -9.76 -10.99
C MET A 59 1.16 -11.00 -10.16
N MET A 60 2.08 -11.44 -9.29
CA MET A 60 1.88 -12.61 -8.42
C MET A 60 0.91 -12.34 -7.28
N THR A 61 0.88 -11.11 -6.75
CA THR A 61 0.09 -10.78 -5.55
C THR A 61 -1.29 -10.24 -5.89
N LEU A 62 -1.35 -9.31 -6.85
CA LEU A 62 -2.56 -8.55 -7.18
C LEU A 62 -3.32 -9.21 -8.33
N GLY A 63 -2.60 -9.82 -9.27
CA GLY A 63 -3.12 -10.47 -10.48
C GLY A 63 -2.36 -10.01 -11.72
N GLN A 64 -2.37 -10.83 -12.78
CA GLN A 64 -1.57 -10.61 -13.98
C GLN A 64 -2.17 -9.57 -14.94
N ARG A 65 -3.46 -9.20 -14.81
CA ARG A 65 -4.10 -8.23 -15.72
C ARG A 65 -3.88 -6.81 -15.23
N LEU A 66 -3.86 -5.84 -16.15
CA LEU A 66 -3.75 -4.41 -15.80
C LEU A 66 -4.82 -3.94 -14.80
N ALA A 67 -6.05 -4.44 -14.95
CA ALA A 67 -7.16 -4.12 -14.04
C ALA A 67 -6.95 -4.63 -12.60
N ASP A 68 -6.11 -5.65 -12.42
CA ASP A 68 -5.78 -6.20 -11.11
C ASP A 68 -4.71 -5.33 -10.40
N MET A 69 -3.79 -4.76 -11.17
CA MET A 69 -2.64 -3.98 -10.66
C MET A 69 -2.93 -2.50 -10.40
N PHE A 70 -3.96 -1.92 -11.01
CA PHE A 70 -4.39 -0.54 -10.76
C PHE A 70 -5.67 -0.49 -9.92
N ASP A 71 -6.06 0.70 -9.46
CA ASP A 71 -7.40 0.89 -8.90
C ASP A 71 -8.43 1.01 -10.04
N GLN A 72 -8.11 1.85 -11.03
CA GLN A 72 -8.90 2.00 -12.26
C GLN A 72 -7.97 2.19 -13.46
N ILE A 73 -8.36 1.63 -14.59
CA ILE A 73 -7.71 1.86 -15.88
C ILE A 73 -8.77 1.92 -16.97
N GLN A 74 -8.73 2.98 -17.78
CA GLN A 74 -9.69 3.20 -18.86
C GLN A 74 -8.94 3.62 -20.13
N PRO A 75 -9.28 3.05 -21.30
CA PRO A 75 -8.82 3.57 -22.56
C PRO A 75 -9.25 5.04 -22.70
N SER A 76 -8.33 5.90 -23.09
CA SER A 76 -8.59 7.33 -23.28
C SER A 76 -7.96 7.74 -24.59
N GLY A 77 -8.76 7.97 -25.64
CA GLY A 77 -8.34 8.44 -26.97
C GLY A 77 -6.99 7.93 -27.48
N ASP A 78 -5.93 8.63 -27.09
CA ASP A 78 -4.53 8.38 -27.46
C ASP A 78 -3.73 7.47 -26.49
N GLY A 79 -4.34 6.81 -25.50
CA GLY A 79 -3.70 5.86 -24.58
C GLY A 79 -4.59 5.45 -23.40
N TYR A 80 -4.17 5.69 -22.15
CA TYR A 80 -4.89 5.28 -20.93
C TYR A 80 -4.99 6.39 -19.88
N CYS A 81 -6.16 6.52 -19.27
CA CYS A 81 -6.33 7.15 -17.96
C CYS A 81 -6.22 6.08 -16.88
N ILE A 82 -5.30 6.25 -15.93
CA ILE A 82 -5.04 5.30 -14.85
C ILE A 82 -5.19 6.01 -13.51
N THR A 83 -5.90 5.37 -12.60
CA THR A 83 -5.88 5.65 -11.16
C THR A 83 -5.07 4.54 -10.50
N MET A 84 -3.91 4.89 -9.93
CA MET A 84 -3.07 3.97 -9.16
C MET A 84 -3.75 3.52 -7.87
N LYS A 85 -3.23 2.49 -7.21
CA LYS A 85 -3.82 1.97 -5.95
C LYS A 85 -3.75 2.95 -4.78
N ASP A 86 -2.86 3.94 -4.84
CA ASP A 86 -2.82 5.08 -3.91
C ASP A 86 -3.57 6.31 -4.45
N GLU A 87 -4.47 6.12 -5.41
CA GLU A 87 -5.33 7.12 -6.04
C GLU A 87 -4.61 8.17 -6.90
N PHE A 88 -3.28 8.05 -7.06
CA PHE A 88 -2.56 8.93 -7.96
C PHE A 88 -3.01 8.71 -9.40
N LYS A 89 -3.43 9.79 -10.07
CA LYS A 89 -3.96 9.74 -11.43
C LYS A 89 -2.89 10.08 -12.45
N VAL A 90 -2.77 9.27 -13.49
CA VAL A 90 -1.91 9.54 -14.65
C VAL A 90 -2.69 9.36 -15.94
N HIS A 91 -2.34 10.18 -16.94
CA HIS A 91 -2.71 9.94 -18.33
C HIS A 91 -1.45 9.54 -19.09
N LEU A 92 -1.51 8.41 -19.80
CA LEU A 92 -0.45 7.91 -20.66
C LEU A 92 -0.89 7.98 -22.11
N SER A 93 -0.07 8.58 -22.96
CA SER A 93 -0.23 8.54 -24.41
C SER A 93 0.43 7.29 -25.02
N ARG A 94 0.04 6.93 -26.24
CA ARG A 94 0.66 5.88 -27.07
C ARG A 94 2.14 6.15 -27.32
N HIS A 95 2.52 7.42 -27.44
CA HIS A 95 3.92 7.80 -27.60
C HIS A 95 4.73 7.47 -26.35
N GLU A 96 4.25 7.86 -25.16
CA GLU A 96 4.90 7.56 -23.88
C GLU A 96 4.98 6.06 -23.62
N LEU A 97 3.93 5.30 -23.95
CA LEU A 97 3.93 3.84 -23.88
C LEU A 97 4.99 3.21 -24.79
N SER A 98 5.13 3.71 -26.02
CA SER A 98 6.16 3.25 -26.96
C SER A 98 7.58 3.57 -26.46
N GLN A 99 7.80 4.79 -25.97
CA GLN A 99 9.09 5.19 -25.39
C GLN A 99 9.46 4.31 -24.18
N ALA A 100 8.50 4.06 -23.28
CA ALA A 100 8.70 3.20 -22.12
C ALA A 100 9.02 1.75 -22.52
N ALA A 101 8.28 1.19 -23.49
CA ALA A 101 8.51 -0.17 -23.98
C ALA A 101 9.87 -0.35 -24.64
N GLN A 102 10.35 0.66 -25.40
CA GLN A 102 11.67 0.63 -26.00
C GLN A 102 12.79 0.76 -24.95
N ALA A 103 12.60 1.63 -23.96
CA ALA A 103 13.62 1.94 -22.98
C ALA A 103 13.72 0.88 -21.87
N SER A 104 12.62 0.24 -21.46
CA SER A 104 12.60 -0.75 -20.37
C SER A 104 13.43 -2.00 -20.65
N ARG A 105 13.55 -2.37 -21.94
CA ARG A 105 14.15 -3.63 -22.40
C ARG A 105 13.57 -4.86 -21.71
N PHE A 106 12.27 -4.83 -21.42
CA PHE A 106 11.52 -6.02 -21.01
C PHE A 106 11.33 -6.96 -22.21
N THR A 107 11.62 -8.23 -21.99
CA THR A 107 11.60 -9.29 -23.00
C THR A 107 11.00 -10.56 -22.40
N GLY A 108 10.34 -11.40 -23.19
CA GLY A 108 9.71 -12.63 -22.72
C GLY A 108 8.93 -13.31 -23.83
N GLU A 109 8.62 -14.59 -23.67
CA GLU A 109 7.79 -15.34 -24.62
C GLU A 109 6.31 -14.93 -24.50
N ASP A 110 5.88 -14.52 -23.31
CA ASP A 110 4.54 -13.99 -23.07
C ASP A 110 4.47 -12.50 -23.41
N GLY A 111 4.06 -12.21 -24.66
CA GLY A 111 3.88 -10.85 -25.14
C GLY A 111 2.84 -10.03 -24.36
N GLU A 112 1.83 -10.67 -23.75
CA GLU A 112 0.83 -9.98 -22.94
C GLU A 112 1.43 -9.52 -21.61
N SER A 113 2.23 -10.37 -20.96
CA SER A 113 2.97 -10.00 -19.76
C SER A 113 3.99 -8.89 -20.01
N VAL A 114 4.73 -8.95 -21.13
CA VAL A 114 5.68 -7.88 -21.52
C VAL A 114 4.95 -6.56 -21.76
N ALA A 115 3.82 -6.58 -22.48
CA ALA A 115 3.02 -5.39 -22.73
C ALA A 115 2.47 -4.80 -21.41
N THR A 116 1.98 -5.68 -20.54
CA THR A 116 1.47 -5.33 -19.21
C THR A 116 2.55 -4.67 -18.35
N ALA A 117 3.76 -5.25 -18.31
CA ALA A 117 4.90 -4.69 -17.58
C ALA A 117 5.29 -3.30 -18.11
N ASN A 118 5.24 -3.10 -19.43
CA ASN A 118 5.55 -1.81 -20.03
C ASN A 118 4.52 -0.72 -19.69
N VAL A 119 3.23 -1.05 -19.56
CA VAL A 119 2.21 -0.09 -19.10
C VAL A 119 2.45 0.31 -17.64
N VAL A 120 2.75 -0.66 -16.75
CA VAL A 120 3.04 -0.37 -15.33
C VAL A 120 4.31 0.49 -15.20
N PHE A 121 5.35 0.16 -15.96
CA PHE A 121 6.58 0.96 -16.01
C PHE A 121 6.34 2.38 -16.55
N ALA A 122 5.54 2.53 -17.61
CA ALA A 122 5.17 3.85 -18.13
C ALA A 122 4.38 4.69 -17.10
N ALA A 123 3.45 4.07 -16.37
CA ALA A 123 2.71 4.73 -15.30
C ALA A 123 3.64 5.24 -14.18
N PHE A 124 4.63 4.43 -13.77
CA PHE A 124 5.69 4.84 -12.84
C PHE A 124 6.45 6.06 -13.36
N VAL A 125 6.92 6.02 -14.61
CA VAL A 125 7.69 7.12 -15.22
C VAL A 125 6.86 8.39 -15.29
N LYS A 126 5.57 8.28 -15.64
CA LYS A 126 4.65 9.42 -15.71
C LYS A 126 4.41 10.05 -14.35
N ARG A 127 4.21 9.25 -13.32
CA ARG A 127 4.14 9.76 -11.95
C ARG A 127 5.43 10.48 -11.57
N LYS A 128 6.59 9.86 -11.82
CA LYS A 128 7.90 10.46 -11.55
C LYS A 128 8.10 11.78 -12.30
N GLN A 129 7.62 11.89 -13.54
CA GLN A 129 7.61 13.15 -14.28
C GLN A 129 6.83 14.23 -13.51
N LEU A 130 5.58 13.93 -13.16
CA LEU A 130 4.65 14.88 -12.54
C LEU A 130 5.07 15.30 -11.13
N THR A 131 5.61 14.39 -10.33
CA THR A 131 5.98 14.67 -8.94
C THR A 131 7.44 15.08 -8.77
N GLY A 132 8.31 14.71 -9.72
CA GLY A 132 9.75 14.98 -9.67
C GLY A 132 10.18 16.28 -10.34
N GLY A 133 9.24 17.04 -10.92
CA GLY A 133 9.54 18.31 -11.59
C GLY A 133 10.26 18.16 -12.93
N TYR A 134 10.15 17.01 -13.59
CA TYR A 134 10.73 16.81 -14.92
C TYR A 134 9.86 17.48 -15.97
N SER A 135 10.48 18.27 -16.85
CA SER A 135 9.78 18.99 -17.92
C SER A 135 9.13 18.07 -18.95
N THR A 136 9.69 16.86 -19.16
CA THR A 136 9.20 15.90 -20.16
C THR A 136 9.19 14.47 -19.61
N PHE A 137 8.36 13.60 -20.22
CA PHE A 137 8.34 12.17 -19.92
C PHE A 137 9.70 11.53 -20.21
N GLU A 138 10.33 11.90 -21.32
CA GLU A 138 11.65 11.43 -21.71
C GLU A 138 12.73 11.76 -20.66
N ALA A 139 12.71 12.95 -20.06
CA ALA A 139 13.65 13.32 -19.01
C ALA A 139 13.46 12.46 -17.75
N ALA A 140 12.20 12.19 -17.38
CA ALA A 140 11.89 11.27 -16.28
C ALA A 140 12.29 9.82 -16.61
N LEU A 141 12.06 9.38 -17.85
CA LEU A 141 12.41 8.05 -18.35
C LEU A 141 13.91 7.81 -18.33
N ALA A 142 14.69 8.75 -18.86
CA ALA A 142 16.15 8.72 -18.86
C ALA A 142 16.71 8.57 -17.45
N ARG A 143 16.11 9.25 -16.46
CA ARG A 143 16.51 9.10 -15.07
C ARG A 143 16.03 7.79 -14.43
N THR A 144 14.90 7.26 -14.89
CA THR A 144 14.30 6.02 -14.36
C THR A 144 15.10 4.79 -14.74
N ILE A 145 15.59 4.74 -15.98
CA ILE A 145 16.36 3.61 -16.47
C ILE A 145 17.73 3.49 -15.81
N GLU A 146 18.20 4.47 -15.02
CA GLU A 146 19.44 4.37 -14.25
C GLU A 146 19.31 3.53 -12.95
N GLY A 147 18.12 2.97 -12.68
CA GLY A 147 17.85 2.20 -11.46
C GLY A 147 17.04 2.96 -10.42
N GLU A 148 16.36 2.19 -9.57
CA GLU A 148 15.55 2.69 -8.45
C GLU A 148 15.71 1.78 -7.22
N THR A 149 15.57 2.34 -6.02
CA THR A 149 15.48 1.50 -4.80
C THR A 149 14.14 0.79 -4.75
N ALA A 150 14.04 -0.36 -4.06
CA ALA A 150 12.79 -1.12 -3.99
C ALA A 150 11.65 -0.26 -3.41
N GLN A 151 11.95 0.49 -2.34
CA GLN A 151 11.00 1.41 -1.72
C GLN A 151 10.47 2.47 -2.71
N ARG A 152 11.36 3.15 -3.44
CA ARG A 152 10.96 4.20 -4.38
C ARG A 152 10.20 3.63 -5.58
N CYS A 153 10.55 2.41 -6.00
CA CYS A 153 9.83 1.69 -7.04
C CYS A 153 8.39 1.39 -6.60
N LEU A 154 8.20 0.83 -5.40
CA LEU A 154 6.88 0.61 -4.79
C LEU A 154 6.08 1.91 -4.65
N GLN A 155 6.73 3.01 -4.24
CA GLN A 155 6.09 4.32 -4.12
C GLN A 155 5.65 4.85 -5.48
N GLY A 156 6.51 4.82 -6.49
CA GLY A 156 6.17 5.31 -7.83
C GLY A 156 5.17 4.42 -8.57
N MET A 157 5.06 3.13 -8.23
CA MET A 157 4.00 2.25 -8.74
C MET A 157 2.68 2.39 -7.97
N GLY A 158 2.64 3.19 -6.91
CA GLY A 158 1.45 3.44 -6.12
C GLY A 158 1.00 2.24 -5.27
N VAL A 159 1.92 1.32 -4.95
CA VAL A 159 1.65 0.10 -4.17
C VAL A 159 2.43 0.05 -2.85
N PHE A 160 3.20 1.09 -2.51
CA PHE A 160 3.94 1.13 -1.24
C PHE A 160 3.03 1.04 -0.01
N GLY A 161 1.82 1.63 -0.08
CA GLY A 161 0.76 1.45 0.92
C GLY A 161 0.39 -0.01 1.16
N LEU A 162 0.52 -0.84 0.12
CA LEU A 162 0.22 -2.26 0.13
C LEU A 162 1.44 -3.15 0.39
N SER A 163 2.53 -2.56 0.88
CA SER A 163 3.80 -3.26 1.10
C SER A 163 4.15 -3.41 2.58
N SER A 164 4.83 -4.50 2.90
CA SER A 164 5.39 -4.78 4.23
C SER A 164 6.88 -5.03 4.11
N PHE A 165 7.66 -4.46 5.01
CA PHE A 165 9.11 -4.69 5.08
C PHE A 165 9.39 -5.83 6.05
N VAL A 166 9.88 -6.96 5.53
CA VAL A 166 9.96 -8.22 6.25
C VAL A 166 11.37 -8.81 6.22
N PRO A 167 11.79 -9.56 7.26
CA PRO A 167 13.01 -10.34 7.20
C PRO A 167 12.89 -11.47 6.15
N VAL A 168 14.03 -11.88 5.57
CA VAL A 168 14.06 -12.98 4.57
C VAL A 168 13.47 -14.29 5.08
N SER A 169 13.46 -14.55 6.39
CA SER A 169 12.79 -15.71 6.98
C SER A 169 11.29 -15.78 6.69
N GLU A 170 10.63 -14.66 6.39
CA GLU A 170 9.23 -14.64 5.96
C GLU A 170 9.06 -14.87 4.45
N LEU A 171 10.15 -14.79 3.68
CA LEU A 171 10.17 -15.01 2.23
C LEU A 171 10.48 -16.45 1.83
N THR A 172 10.74 -17.34 2.80
CA THR A 172 11.06 -18.77 2.56
C THR A 172 9.84 -19.68 2.59
N GLY A 173 8.69 -19.17 3.04
CA GLY A 173 7.45 -19.93 3.11
C GLY A 173 6.93 -20.32 1.72
N LYS A 174 6.12 -21.38 1.67
CA LYS A 174 5.39 -21.75 0.47
C LYS A 174 4.51 -20.58 0.02
N ASP A 175 4.48 -20.31 -1.29
CA ASP A 175 3.77 -19.19 -1.92
C ASP A 175 4.25 -17.79 -1.45
N ALA A 176 5.35 -17.69 -0.70
CA ALA A 176 5.91 -16.41 -0.27
C ALA A 176 6.59 -15.69 -1.44
N VAL A 177 6.23 -14.43 -1.66
CA VAL A 177 6.75 -13.60 -2.75
C VAL A 177 7.19 -12.26 -2.20
N GLY A 178 8.38 -11.81 -2.57
CA GLY A 178 8.91 -10.51 -2.19
C GLY A 178 9.96 -9.97 -3.15
N VAL A 179 10.49 -8.79 -2.84
CA VAL A 179 11.59 -8.15 -3.57
C VAL A 179 12.71 -7.84 -2.58
N LEU A 180 13.94 -8.23 -2.94
CA LEU A 180 15.15 -7.98 -2.15
C LEU A 180 16.12 -7.12 -2.96
N GLU A 181 16.69 -6.09 -2.32
CA GLU A 181 17.76 -5.30 -2.95
C GLU A 181 19.01 -6.15 -3.14
N THR A 182 19.62 -6.05 -4.33
CA THR A 182 20.80 -6.84 -4.72
C THR A 182 22.07 -6.00 -4.77
N HIS A 183 21.94 -4.74 -5.18
CA HIS A 183 23.00 -3.74 -5.24
C HIS A 183 22.40 -2.34 -5.22
N ASN A 184 23.24 -1.31 -5.32
CA ASN A 184 22.78 0.07 -5.33
C ASN A 184 21.78 0.31 -6.48
N ARG A 185 20.51 0.56 -6.14
CA ARG A 185 19.38 0.75 -7.07
C ARG A 185 18.99 -0.44 -7.95
N GLY A 186 19.37 -1.65 -7.54
CA GLY A 186 18.92 -2.90 -8.16
C GLY A 186 18.26 -3.83 -7.15
N ALA A 187 17.30 -4.61 -7.61
CA ALA A 187 16.58 -5.57 -6.79
C ALA A 187 16.11 -6.76 -7.62
N ALA A 188 15.86 -7.88 -6.95
CA ALA A 188 15.42 -9.12 -7.55
C ALA A 188 14.17 -9.65 -6.86
N LEU A 189 13.36 -10.40 -7.63
CA LEU A 189 12.20 -11.11 -7.11
C LEU A 189 12.69 -12.29 -6.26
N VAL A 190 12.07 -12.50 -5.11
CA VAL A 190 12.25 -13.69 -4.27
C VAL A 190 10.92 -14.44 -4.24
N SER A 191 10.95 -15.72 -4.56
CA SER A 191 9.83 -16.64 -4.44
C SER A 191 10.27 -17.86 -3.66
N GLU A 192 9.57 -18.20 -2.58
CA GLU A 192 9.85 -19.39 -1.75
C GLU A 192 11.33 -19.52 -1.35
N GLY A 193 11.96 -18.41 -0.97
CA GLY A 193 13.36 -18.35 -0.55
C GLY A 193 14.38 -18.43 -1.68
N VAL A 194 13.94 -18.41 -2.93
CA VAL A 194 14.77 -18.38 -4.13
C VAL A 194 14.69 -17.00 -4.78
N MET A 195 15.83 -16.34 -4.89
CA MET A 195 15.96 -15.08 -5.63
C MET A 195 16.18 -15.36 -7.12
N HIS A 196 15.48 -14.61 -7.97
CA HIS A 196 15.56 -14.64 -9.42
C HIS A 196 16.15 -13.32 -9.96
N ASP A 197 17.42 -13.36 -10.39
CA ASP A 197 18.16 -12.17 -10.86
C ASP A 197 18.81 -12.44 -12.22
N TYR A 198 18.38 -11.71 -13.26
CA TYR A 198 18.85 -11.88 -14.65
C TYR A 198 18.89 -13.34 -15.17
N GLY A 199 17.94 -14.18 -14.75
CA GLY A 199 17.87 -15.59 -15.12
C GLY A 199 18.70 -16.53 -14.24
N GLU A 200 19.49 -15.98 -13.31
CA GLU A 200 20.14 -16.76 -12.26
C GLU A 200 19.20 -16.97 -11.08
N GLN A 201 19.34 -18.12 -10.42
CA GLN A 201 18.60 -18.48 -9.22
C GLN A 201 19.55 -18.72 -8.06
N ARG A 202 19.26 -18.14 -6.90
CA ARG A 202 20.04 -18.35 -5.68
C ARG A 202 19.17 -18.35 -4.43
N HIS A 203 19.48 -19.22 -3.48
CA HIS A 203 18.84 -19.15 -2.17
C HIS A 203 19.25 -17.87 -1.42
N VAL A 204 18.30 -17.35 -0.63
CA VAL A 204 18.52 -16.20 0.24
C VAL A 204 18.32 -16.59 1.70
N ASP A 205 19.35 -16.33 2.51
CA ASP A 205 19.35 -16.75 3.92
C ASP A 205 19.33 -15.56 4.89
N ARG A 206 19.52 -14.33 4.39
CA ARG A 206 19.66 -13.13 5.20
C ARG A 206 19.22 -11.87 4.46
N GLY A 207 18.85 -10.86 5.24
CA GLY A 207 18.46 -9.55 4.73
C GLY A 207 17.00 -9.24 5.01
N TYR A 208 16.53 -8.16 4.41
CA TYR A 208 15.15 -7.69 4.51
C TYR A 208 14.67 -7.27 3.13
N GLY A 209 13.42 -7.58 2.83
CA GLY A 209 12.79 -7.27 1.56
C GLY A 209 11.39 -6.70 1.75
N TYR A 210 10.74 -6.42 0.63
CA TYR A 210 9.36 -5.98 0.61
C TYR A 210 8.46 -7.10 0.09
N THR A 211 7.32 -7.32 0.74
CA THR A 211 6.21 -8.11 0.20
C THR A 211 5.06 -7.20 -0.14
N LEU A 212 4.12 -7.69 -0.96
CA LEU A 212 2.82 -7.04 -1.15
C LEU A 212 1.72 -7.87 -0.51
N PHE A 213 0.61 -7.23 -0.16
CA PHE A 213 -0.63 -7.91 0.17
C PHE A 213 -1.74 -7.50 -0.79
N ASN A 214 -2.65 -8.44 -1.06
CA ASN A 214 -3.88 -8.16 -1.78
C ASN A 214 -5.00 -7.86 -0.76
N ASP A 215 -5.50 -6.63 -0.79
CA ASP A 215 -6.59 -6.18 0.09
C ASP A 215 -7.97 -6.63 -0.38
N ARG A 216 -8.10 -7.03 -1.66
CA ARG A 216 -9.34 -7.54 -2.27
C ARG A 216 -9.47 -9.06 -2.18
N GLN A 217 -8.38 -9.77 -1.87
CA GLN A 217 -8.41 -11.22 -1.70
C GLN A 217 -8.91 -11.56 -0.29
N SER A 218 -10.05 -12.26 -0.22
CA SER A 218 -10.50 -12.92 0.99
C SER A 218 -9.44 -13.96 1.41
N LEU A 219 -9.00 -13.91 2.67
CA LEU A 219 -8.08 -14.92 3.20
C LEU A 219 -8.65 -16.33 3.04
N PRO A 220 -7.80 -17.36 2.85
CA PRO A 220 -8.20 -18.73 3.04
C PRO A 220 -8.92 -18.88 4.38
N SER A 221 -10.06 -19.56 4.36
CA SER A 221 -10.80 -19.94 5.55
C SER A 221 -10.01 -21.01 6.30
N ASP A 222 -8.94 -20.63 7.00
CA ASP A 222 -8.14 -21.54 7.81
C ASP A 222 -8.87 -21.95 9.13
N GLY A 223 -10.20 -21.81 9.18
CA GLY A 223 -11.03 -22.19 10.34
C GLY A 223 -11.00 -21.20 11.51
N TRP A 224 -10.45 -20.00 11.33
CA TRP A 224 -10.32 -19.01 12.40
C TRP A 224 -11.62 -18.22 12.59
N LYS A 225 -12.18 -18.25 13.81
CA LYS A 225 -13.38 -17.48 14.17
C LYS A 225 -13.04 -16.01 14.38
N VAL A 226 -13.57 -15.13 13.52
CA VAL A 226 -13.41 -13.67 13.67
C VAL A 226 -14.30 -13.18 14.82
N THR A 227 -13.70 -12.60 15.85
CA THR A 227 -14.46 -11.94 16.92
C THR A 227 -14.57 -10.45 16.61
N HIS A 228 -15.71 -10.03 16.07
CA HIS A 228 -15.97 -8.61 15.81
C HIS A 228 -16.31 -7.88 17.11
N VAL A 229 -15.29 -7.51 17.89
CA VAL A 229 -15.49 -6.69 19.12
C VAL A 229 -16.14 -5.33 18.78
N ALA A 230 -15.91 -4.81 17.57
CA ALA A 230 -16.38 -3.50 17.13
C ALA A 230 -17.78 -3.48 16.48
N ALA A 231 -18.33 -4.62 16.02
CA ALA A 231 -19.60 -4.64 15.28
C ALA A 231 -20.83 -4.29 16.15
N SER A 232 -20.69 -4.30 17.48
CA SER A 232 -21.73 -3.92 18.43
C SER A 232 -21.56 -2.49 19.00
N MET A 233 -20.61 -1.70 18.50
CA MET A 233 -20.29 -0.39 19.07
C MET A 233 -21.17 0.72 18.46
N ASP A 234 -21.84 1.47 19.33
CA ASP A 234 -22.57 2.68 18.95
C ASP A 234 -21.57 3.79 18.60
N SER A 235 -21.50 4.15 17.31
CA SER A 235 -20.65 5.23 16.79
C SER A 235 -20.83 6.55 17.51
N ALA A 236 -22.01 6.83 18.09
CA ALA A 236 -22.25 8.06 18.83
C ALA A 236 -21.37 8.18 20.08
N LYS A 237 -20.96 7.04 20.65
CA LYS A 237 -20.07 6.97 21.83
C LYS A 237 -18.59 7.15 21.50
N ILE A 238 -18.22 7.35 20.22
CA ILE A 238 -16.81 7.50 19.85
C ILE A 238 -16.15 8.71 20.51
N TRP A 239 -16.94 9.72 20.89
CA TRP A 239 -16.45 10.96 21.48
C TRP A 239 -16.05 10.74 22.95
N ASP A 240 -16.99 10.39 23.81
CA ASP A 240 -16.78 10.27 25.25
C ASP A 240 -16.47 8.85 25.73
N GLY A 241 -16.77 7.83 24.93
CA GLY A 241 -16.59 6.44 25.29
C GLY A 241 -15.12 6.04 25.42
N PHE A 242 -14.21 6.68 24.67
CA PHE A 242 -12.81 6.80 25.05
C PHE A 242 -12.17 8.08 24.49
N TYR A 243 -11.17 8.61 25.19
CA TYR A 243 -10.42 9.79 24.80
C TYR A 243 -9.05 9.82 25.50
N GLN A 244 -8.21 10.74 25.03
CA GLN A 244 -6.87 10.97 25.55
C GLN A 244 -6.89 11.44 27.01
N GLY A 245 -6.19 10.73 27.91
CA GLY A 245 -6.06 11.15 29.32
C GLY A 245 -4.72 11.79 29.71
N VAL A 246 -3.68 11.69 28.87
CA VAL A 246 -2.36 12.33 29.07
C VAL A 246 -1.94 13.07 27.82
N GLN A 247 -1.08 14.07 27.95
CA GLN A 247 -0.46 14.71 26.79
C GLN A 247 0.41 13.70 26.01
N SER A 248 0.65 13.99 24.73
CA SER A 248 1.63 13.32 23.84
C SER A 248 1.21 12.07 23.07
N ASN A 249 0.13 11.37 23.41
CA ASN A 249 -0.37 10.22 22.62
C ASN A 249 -1.52 10.55 21.65
N CYS A 250 -1.72 11.84 21.37
CA CYS A 250 -2.81 12.34 20.53
C CYS A 250 -2.84 11.72 19.14
N VAL A 251 -1.68 11.46 18.52
CA VAL A 251 -1.58 10.81 17.21
C VAL A 251 -2.12 9.39 17.24
N THR A 252 -1.84 8.64 18.31
CA THR A 252 -2.37 7.28 18.45
C THR A 252 -3.87 7.29 18.77
N VAL A 253 -4.34 8.19 19.64
CA VAL A 253 -5.78 8.32 19.96
C VAL A 253 -6.60 8.70 18.71
N SER A 254 -6.15 9.70 17.96
CA SER A 254 -6.85 10.17 16.76
C SER A 254 -6.91 9.08 15.69
N ALA A 255 -5.81 8.35 15.49
CA ALA A 255 -5.73 7.21 14.58
C ALA A 255 -6.71 6.08 14.97
N ILE A 256 -6.76 5.70 16.25
CA ILE A 256 -7.68 4.66 16.73
C ILE A 256 -9.13 5.08 16.51
N LYS A 257 -9.51 6.32 16.85
CA LYS A 257 -10.89 6.81 16.62
C LYS A 257 -11.28 6.75 15.15
N ALA A 258 -10.42 7.28 14.27
CA ALA A 258 -10.66 7.25 12.83
C ALA A 258 -10.77 5.80 12.30
N ALA A 259 -9.90 4.89 12.77
CA ALA A 259 -9.92 3.49 12.38
C ALA A 259 -11.20 2.75 12.85
N ILE A 260 -11.65 2.99 14.08
CA ILE A 260 -12.89 2.39 14.62
C ILE A 260 -14.09 2.83 13.79
N ILE A 261 -14.21 4.12 13.47
CA ILE A 261 -15.34 4.60 12.66
C ILE A 261 -15.26 4.09 11.23
N ARG A 262 -14.07 4.11 10.61
CA ARG A 262 -13.94 3.69 9.21
C ARG A 262 -14.10 2.19 9.03
N PHE A 263 -13.48 1.39 9.89
CA PHE A 263 -13.31 -0.05 9.69
C PHE A 263 -13.95 -0.92 10.77
N GLY A 264 -14.38 -0.37 11.90
CA GLY A 264 -14.96 -1.14 13.01
C GLY A 264 -16.33 -1.74 12.69
N GLN A 265 -17.07 -1.14 11.75
CA GLN A 265 -18.44 -1.56 11.38
C GLN A 265 -18.50 -2.43 10.12
N VAL A 266 -17.39 -2.60 9.41
CA VAL A 266 -17.34 -3.46 8.23
C VAL A 266 -16.95 -4.89 8.60
N PRO A 267 -17.43 -5.93 7.90
CA PRO A 267 -17.08 -7.32 8.19
C PRO A 267 -15.59 -7.64 8.10
N SER A 268 -14.77 -6.79 7.46
CA SER A 268 -13.32 -6.96 7.43
C SER A 268 -12.61 -6.43 8.68
N GLY A 269 -13.28 -5.62 9.51
CA GLY A 269 -12.71 -5.04 10.73
C GLY A 269 -11.50 -4.12 10.49
N ILE A 270 -10.90 -3.63 11.58
CA ILE A 270 -9.59 -2.93 11.53
C ILE A 270 -8.48 -3.93 11.23
N TYR A 271 -8.54 -5.13 11.77
CA TYR A 271 -7.59 -6.23 11.51
C TYR A 271 -8.28 -7.35 10.76
N LYS A 272 -7.55 -8.01 9.85
CA LYS A 272 -8.03 -9.18 9.12
C LYS A 272 -8.41 -10.31 10.07
N HIS A 273 -7.62 -10.48 11.14
CA HIS A 273 -7.87 -11.52 12.13
C HIS A 273 -7.39 -11.14 13.54
N ILE A 274 -8.13 -11.59 14.55
CA ILE A 274 -7.74 -11.56 15.97
C ILE A 274 -8.12 -12.93 16.57
N GLN A 275 -7.13 -13.70 16.98
CA GLN A 275 -7.31 -14.95 17.70
C GLN A 275 -6.96 -14.75 19.16
N VAL A 276 -7.82 -15.22 20.06
CA VAL A 276 -7.45 -15.36 21.48
C VAL A 276 -6.72 -16.68 21.65
N THR A 277 -5.55 -16.65 22.26
CA THR A 277 -4.75 -17.82 22.61
C THR A 277 -4.68 -17.96 24.13
N GLU A 278 -4.11 -19.05 24.64
CA GLU A 278 -3.89 -19.20 26.08
C GLU A 278 -2.88 -18.17 26.62
N GLN A 279 -1.91 -17.76 25.80
CA GLN A 279 -0.88 -16.80 26.20
C GLN A 279 -1.28 -15.33 25.95
N GLY A 280 -2.27 -15.09 25.08
CA GLY A 280 -2.76 -13.75 24.76
C GLY A 280 -3.52 -13.70 23.43
N PHE A 281 -2.93 -13.06 22.42
CA PHE A 281 -3.59 -12.79 21.15
C PHE A 281 -2.65 -12.90 19.95
N ASP A 282 -3.13 -13.53 18.88
CA ASP A 282 -2.52 -13.49 17.55
C ASP A 282 -3.34 -12.58 16.64
N VAL A 283 -2.71 -11.56 16.08
CA VAL A 283 -3.35 -10.52 15.25
C VAL A 283 -2.72 -10.54 13.86
N LEU A 284 -3.57 -10.62 12.84
CA LEU A 284 -3.20 -10.40 11.46
C LEU A 284 -3.75 -9.05 11.00
N MET A 285 -2.85 -8.08 10.79
CA MET A 285 -3.21 -6.74 10.35
C MET A 285 -3.64 -6.72 8.87
N ARG A 286 -4.25 -5.63 8.41
CA ARG A 286 -4.67 -5.49 7.00
C ARG A 286 -3.49 -5.51 6.04
N ASP A 287 -2.34 -5.00 6.47
CA ASP A 287 -1.09 -5.09 5.72
C ASP A 287 -0.33 -6.42 5.86
N SER A 288 -1.01 -7.42 6.41
CA SER A 288 -0.49 -8.79 6.64
C SER A 288 0.63 -8.87 7.66
N PHE A 289 0.97 -7.77 8.34
CA PHE A 289 1.86 -7.81 9.49
C PHE A 289 1.22 -8.64 10.61
N ARG A 290 2.01 -9.54 11.20
CA ARG A 290 1.57 -10.42 12.29
C ARG A 290 2.06 -9.88 13.63
N VAL A 291 1.15 -9.77 14.58
CA VAL A 291 1.43 -9.38 15.96
C VAL A 291 1.03 -10.50 16.90
N GLN A 292 1.96 -10.89 17.76
CA GLN A 292 1.67 -11.73 18.92
C GLN A 292 1.73 -10.83 20.17
N LEU A 293 0.66 -10.84 20.95
CA LEU A 293 0.56 -10.11 22.21
C LEU A 293 0.35 -11.09 23.35
N THR A 294 1.00 -10.84 24.47
CA THR A 294 0.66 -11.53 25.73
C THR A 294 -0.46 -10.79 26.46
N HIS A 295 -1.16 -11.49 27.36
CA HIS A 295 -2.11 -10.82 28.27
C HIS A 295 -1.44 -9.74 29.14
N ASP A 296 -0.16 -9.89 29.46
CA ASP A 296 0.58 -8.90 30.23
C ASP A 296 0.86 -7.64 29.43
N GLU A 297 1.21 -7.78 28.16
CA GLU A 297 1.43 -6.65 27.25
C GLU A 297 0.15 -5.83 27.06
N VAL A 298 -1.01 -6.48 26.96
CA VAL A 298 -2.30 -5.77 26.90
C VAL A 298 -2.55 -4.97 28.19
N ARG A 299 -2.21 -5.52 29.37
CA ARG A 299 -2.33 -4.78 30.64
C ARG A 299 -1.35 -3.62 30.74
N GLN A 300 -0.09 -3.81 30.35
CA GLN A 300 0.92 -2.75 30.30
C GLN A 300 0.48 -1.62 29.37
N ALA A 301 -0.05 -1.96 28.20
CA ALA A 301 -0.59 -1.01 27.23
C ALA A 301 -1.78 -0.21 27.79
N ALA A 302 -2.73 -0.88 28.45
CA ALA A 302 -3.86 -0.20 29.09
C ALA A 302 -3.41 0.78 30.20
N ALA A 303 -2.37 0.44 30.95
CA ALA A 303 -1.81 1.32 31.97
C ALA A 303 -1.04 2.51 31.33
N ALA A 304 -0.28 2.26 30.26
CA ALA A 304 0.56 3.26 29.61
C ALA A 304 -0.22 4.22 28.69
N SER A 305 -1.32 3.78 28.09
CA SER A 305 -2.17 4.63 27.24
C SER A 305 -2.81 5.76 28.05
N ASN A 306 -3.11 5.48 29.33
CA ASN A 306 -3.91 6.32 30.23
C ASN A 306 -5.17 6.86 29.55
N PHE A 307 -5.80 6.07 28.67
CA PHE A 307 -7.07 6.43 28.06
C PHE A 307 -8.15 6.56 29.13
N ARG A 308 -9.06 7.50 28.92
CA ARG A 308 -10.23 7.75 29.78
C ARG A 308 -11.48 7.56 28.95
N GLY A 309 -12.61 7.26 29.56
CA GLY A 309 -13.83 7.04 28.81
C GLY A 309 -15.02 6.62 29.66
N THR A 310 -16.22 6.83 29.14
CA THR A 310 -17.49 6.45 29.77
C THR A 310 -17.98 5.06 29.35
N ASP A 311 -17.42 4.48 28.29
CA ASP A 311 -17.80 3.17 27.76
C ASP A 311 -16.66 2.16 27.96
N PRO A 312 -16.77 1.24 28.95
CA PRO A 312 -15.72 0.28 29.25
C PRO A 312 -15.36 -0.64 28.08
N GLN A 313 -16.33 -1.05 27.25
CA GLN A 313 -16.07 -1.95 26.14
C GLN A 313 -15.28 -1.24 25.03
N LEU A 314 -15.63 0.02 24.74
CA LEU A 314 -14.89 0.83 23.78
C LEU A 314 -13.48 1.18 24.30
N LEU A 315 -13.35 1.48 25.58
CA LEU A 315 -12.07 1.74 26.23
C LEU A 315 -11.14 0.52 26.18
N ASP A 316 -11.64 -0.67 26.51
CA ASP A 316 -10.87 -1.92 26.43
C ASP A 316 -10.41 -2.23 25.00
N TYR A 317 -11.28 -2.01 24.02
CA TYR A 317 -10.93 -2.20 22.61
C TYR A 317 -9.90 -1.17 22.13
N ALA A 318 -10.02 0.10 22.53
CA ALA A 318 -9.03 1.13 22.24
C ALA A 318 -7.66 0.79 22.85
N ASN A 319 -7.64 0.32 24.10
CA ASN A 319 -6.42 -0.16 24.75
C ASN A 319 -5.81 -1.37 24.04
N PHE A 320 -6.63 -2.29 23.52
CA PHE A 320 -6.15 -3.41 22.71
C PHE A 320 -5.50 -2.93 21.39
N LEU A 321 -6.12 -1.99 20.67
CA LEU A 321 -5.55 -1.40 19.45
C LEU A 321 -4.24 -0.65 19.74
N TYR A 322 -4.17 0.04 20.87
CA TYR A 322 -2.94 0.67 21.36
C TYR A 322 -1.85 -0.38 21.65
N ALA A 323 -2.20 -1.50 22.28
CA ALA A 323 -1.27 -2.60 22.55
C ALA A 323 -0.66 -3.20 21.26
N VAL A 324 -1.50 -3.40 20.25
CA VAL A 324 -1.08 -3.90 18.93
C VAL A 324 -0.15 -2.91 18.23
N SER A 325 -0.48 -1.61 18.26
CA SER A 325 0.38 -0.53 17.74
C SER A 325 1.74 -0.51 18.43
N ALA A 326 1.78 -0.63 19.77
CA ALA A 326 3.02 -0.66 20.54
C ALA A 326 3.89 -1.88 20.21
N LYS A 327 3.27 -3.05 20.00
CA LYS A 327 4.01 -4.27 19.63
C LYS A 327 4.65 -4.11 18.25
N ARG A 328 3.95 -3.50 17.30
CA ARG A 328 4.54 -3.17 16.01
C ARG A 328 5.66 -2.14 16.13
N ALA A 329 5.50 -1.09 16.94
CA ALA A 329 6.55 -0.12 17.22
C ALA A 329 7.82 -0.77 17.80
N GLN A 330 7.67 -1.79 18.67
CA GLN A 330 8.79 -2.58 19.18
C GLN A 330 9.54 -3.28 18.04
N TRP A 331 8.81 -3.96 17.14
CA TRP A 331 9.39 -4.70 16.02
C TRP A 331 10.08 -3.79 15.00
N GLU A 332 9.44 -2.67 14.67
CA GLU A 332 9.93 -1.66 13.71
C GLU A 332 11.03 -0.76 14.32
N ASN A 333 11.36 -0.95 15.60
CA ASN A 333 12.32 -0.13 16.34
C ASN A 333 11.99 1.37 16.29
N ASN A 334 10.74 1.72 16.63
CA ASN A 334 10.26 3.11 16.65
C ASN A 334 11.24 4.01 17.44
N ASP A 335 11.50 5.20 16.90
CA ASP A 335 12.47 6.18 17.42
C ASP A 335 13.87 5.62 17.70
N PHE A 336 14.25 4.57 16.95
CA PHE A 336 15.51 3.84 17.08
C PHE A 336 15.76 3.18 18.45
N ARG A 337 14.76 3.16 19.33
CA ARG A 337 14.84 2.62 20.68
C ARG A 337 13.75 1.60 21.01
N GLY A 338 12.64 1.59 20.28
CA GLY A 338 11.49 0.70 20.54
C GLY A 338 11.85 -0.78 20.63
N ARG A 339 12.91 -1.25 19.95
CA ARG A 339 13.33 -2.65 19.96
C ARG A 339 13.98 -3.09 21.28
N GLN A 340 14.31 -2.16 22.18
CA GLN A 340 14.91 -2.47 23.48
C GLN A 340 13.97 -3.31 24.35
N SER A 341 12.67 -2.97 24.40
CA SER A 341 11.66 -3.70 25.16
C SER A 341 10.25 -3.21 24.79
N TYR A 342 9.22 -3.97 25.18
CA TYR A 342 7.84 -3.54 24.99
C TYR A 342 7.51 -2.26 25.78
N SER A 343 8.04 -2.11 27.00
CA SER A 343 7.86 -0.89 27.78
C SER A 343 8.48 0.34 27.12
N VAL A 344 9.67 0.19 26.53
CA VAL A 344 10.30 1.28 25.76
C VAL A 344 9.47 1.61 24.51
N ALA A 345 8.88 0.61 23.84
CA ALA A 345 7.96 0.86 22.74
C ALA A 345 6.70 1.63 23.20
N LEU A 346 6.14 1.35 24.38
CA LEU A 346 5.02 2.14 24.92
C LEU A 346 5.42 3.61 25.16
N GLU A 347 6.65 3.88 25.60
CA GLU A 347 7.15 5.25 25.75
C GLU A 347 7.25 5.98 24.42
N THR A 348 7.68 5.31 23.34
CA THR A 348 7.75 5.89 21.99
C THR A 348 6.40 6.29 21.40
N LEU A 349 5.31 5.74 21.93
CA LEU A 349 3.95 6.14 21.53
C LEU A 349 3.45 7.36 22.32
N ASN A 350 4.17 7.76 23.36
CA ASN A 350 3.77 8.77 24.35
C ASN A 350 4.75 9.96 24.43
N ASP A 351 5.69 10.12 23.49
CA ASP A 351 6.68 11.21 23.48
C ASP A 351 6.45 12.24 22.34
N GLY A 352 5.37 12.08 21.58
CA GLY A 352 4.95 13.00 20.53
C GLY A 352 5.37 12.51 19.15
N GLU A 353 4.39 12.06 18.38
CA GLU A 353 4.63 11.35 17.13
C GLU A 353 4.34 12.20 15.89
N HIS A 354 4.84 11.78 14.73
CA HIS A 354 4.50 12.43 13.48
C HIS A 354 3.10 12.01 13.00
N PRO A 355 2.31 12.95 12.44
CA PRO A 355 0.97 12.64 11.95
C PRO A 355 0.97 11.49 10.92
N GLY A 356 0.13 10.49 11.17
CA GLY A 356 -0.03 9.31 10.31
C GLY A 356 0.76 8.07 10.73
N GLU A 357 1.76 8.20 11.63
CA GLU A 357 2.55 7.05 12.10
C GLU A 357 1.69 6.00 12.79
N ALA A 358 0.77 6.42 13.65
CA ALA A 358 -0.13 5.48 14.32
C ALA A 358 -1.08 4.75 13.35
N LEU A 359 -1.57 5.41 12.29
CA LEU A 359 -2.39 4.74 11.26
C LEU A 359 -1.59 3.67 10.53
N ARG A 360 -0.31 3.94 10.23
CA ARG A 360 0.60 2.94 9.67
C ARG A 360 0.80 1.77 10.64
N ARG A 361 1.02 2.03 11.93
CA ARG A 361 1.22 0.95 12.92
C ARG A 361 -0.04 0.14 13.21
N LEU A 362 -1.22 0.68 12.94
CA LEU A 362 -2.47 -0.09 12.92
C LEU A 362 -2.64 -0.94 11.64
N GLY A 363 -1.65 -0.96 10.74
CA GLY A 363 -1.69 -1.70 9.48
C GLY A 363 -2.61 -1.07 8.43
N LEU A 364 -2.86 0.24 8.54
CA LEU A 364 -3.80 0.96 7.68
C LEU A 364 -3.10 1.79 6.60
N TYR A 365 -1.80 1.61 6.39
CA TYR A 365 -1.02 2.43 5.47
C TYR A 365 -1.55 2.37 4.02
N GLY A 366 -2.02 1.20 3.57
CA GLY A 366 -2.66 1.02 2.27
C GLY A 366 -3.98 1.78 2.09
N TYR A 367 -4.60 2.17 3.19
CA TYR A 367 -5.88 2.87 3.24
C TYR A 367 -5.73 4.34 3.66
N LEU A 368 -4.50 4.83 3.77
CA LEU A 368 -4.20 6.20 4.13
C LEU A 368 -4.05 7.06 2.88
N ARG A 369 -4.67 8.24 2.84
CA ARG A 369 -4.48 9.23 1.77
C ARG A 369 -4.13 10.59 2.34
N ASP A 370 -3.24 11.30 1.65
CA ASP A 370 -3.07 12.73 1.84
C ASP A 370 -4.37 13.43 1.44
N SER A 371 -4.80 14.38 2.25
CA SER A 371 -6.10 15.01 2.09
C SER A 371 -6.04 16.51 2.39
N THR A 372 -7.19 17.16 2.36
CA THR A 372 -7.33 18.56 2.72
C THR A 372 -8.30 18.73 3.88
N VAL A 373 -8.23 19.88 4.55
CA VAL A 373 -9.14 20.20 5.65
C VAL A 373 -10.58 20.27 5.15
N GLU A 374 -10.79 20.76 3.93
CA GLU A 374 -12.10 20.84 3.27
C GLU A 374 -12.69 19.46 3.00
N ALA A 375 -11.88 18.47 2.62
CA ALA A 375 -12.36 17.10 2.42
C ALA A 375 -12.84 16.48 3.75
N LEU A 376 -12.10 16.71 4.84
CA LEU A 376 -12.50 16.30 6.19
C LEU A 376 -13.77 17.02 6.66
N ALA A 377 -13.88 18.33 6.43
CA ALA A 377 -15.07 19.12 6.72
C ALA A 377 -16.28 18.67 5.88
N GLY A 378 -16.04 18.25 4.64
CA GLY A 378 -17.04 17.70 3.72
C GLY A 378 -17.51 16.29 4.03
N GLY A 379 -17.02 15.68 5.12
CA GLY A 379 -17.53 14.42 5.63
C GLY A 379 -16.55 13.24 5.56
N ALA A 380 -15.32 13.44 5.07
CA ALA A 380 -14.34 12.37 5.11
C ALA A 380 -13.92 12.02 6.56
N VAL A 381 -13.51 10.77 6.77
CA VAL A 381 -13.02 10.28 8.07
C VAL A 381 -11.51 10.22 8.03
N GLY A 382 -10.84 10.73 9.07
CA GLY A 382 -9.39 10.74 9.12
C GLY A 382 -8.81 11.49 10.30
N THR A 383 -7.60 12.01 10.12
CA THR A 383 -6.87 12.77 11.15
C THR A 383 -6.43 14.12 10.61
N LEU A 384 -6.44 15.11 11.50
CA LEU A 384 -5.94 16.46 11.23
C LEU A 384 -4.91 16.82 12.31
N ALA A 385 -3.78 17.38 11.91
CA ALA A 385 -2.71 17.68 12.87
C ALA A 385 -1.96 18.98 12.56
N ASP A 386 -1.52 19.65 13.62
CA ASP A 386 -0.47 20.67 13.58
C ASP A 386 0.83 20.10 14.20
N SER A 387 1.80 20.97 14.51
CA SER A 387 3.07 20.56 15.12
C SER A 387 2.97 20.18 16.60
N ALA A 388 1.82 20.36 17.25
CA ALA A 388 1.62 20.16 18.68
C ALA A 388 0.53 19.13 19.00
N HIS A 389 -0.48 18.95 18.14
CA HIS A 389 -1.63 18.11 18.41
C HIS A 389 -2.21 17.46 17.15
N SER A 390 -2.74 16.25 17.31
CA SER A 390 -3.48 15.51 16.30
C SER A 390 -4.86 15.17 16.81
N VAL A 391 -5.88 15.40 15.97
CA VAL A 391 -7.29 15.14 16.27
C VAL A 391 -7.88 14.18 15.23
N ALA A 392 -8.83 13.36 15.65
CA ALA A 392 -9.67 12.62 14.71
C ALA A 392 -10.71 13.57 14.13
N VAL A 393 -11.01 13.45 12.85
CA VAL A 393 -12.16 14.09 12.23
C VAL A 393 -13.06 13.02 11.64
N ILE A 394 -14.32 13.03 12.06
CA ILE A 394 -15.36 12.08 11.68
C ILE A 394 -16.53 12.89 11.15
N ASN A 395 -16.84 12.73 9.87
CA ASN A 395 -17.98 13.37 9.22
C ASN A 395 -18.08 14.90 9.48
N GLY A 396 -16.95 15.62 9.35
CA GLY A 396 -16.88 17.06 9.59
C GLY A 396 -16.83 17.48 11.06
N THR A 397 -16.82 16.55 12.02
CA THR A 397 -16.67 16.83 13.45
C THR A 397 -15.30 16.38 13.93
N LEU A 398 -14.55 17.26 14.61
CA LEU A 398 -13.26 16.92 15.22
C LEU A 398 -13.40 16.53 16.69
N ASP A 399 -12.59 15.58 17.13
CA ASP A 399 -12.48 15.15 18.52
C ASP A 399 -11.39 15.95 19.26
N LEU A 400 -11.78 16.71 20.28
CA LEU A 400 -10.84 17.42 21.14
C LEU A 400 -10.97 16.91 22.58
N TYR A 401 -10.14 15.93 22.94
CA TYR A 401 -10.17 15.25 24.25
C TYR A 401 -11.56 14.70 24.61
N GLY A 402 -12.24 14.09 23.63
CA GLY A 402 -13.57 13.52 23.80
C GLY A 402 -14.72 14.50 23.61
N LEU A 403 -14.42 15.78 23.34
CA LEU A 403 -15.42 16.80 23.08
C LEU A 403 -15.59 16.99 21.57
N PRO A 404 -16.78 16.69 21.00
CA PRO A 404 -17.04 16.87 19.58
C PRO A 404 -17.18 18.35 19.24
N LEU A 405 -16.41 18.82 18.26
CA LEU A 405 -16.47 20.18 17.74
C LEU A 405 -16.69 20.18 16.24
N ASP A 406 -17.60 21.02 15.75
CA ASP A 406 -17.76 21.22 14.31
C ASP A 406 -16.46 21.75 13.69
N LEU A 407 -15.92 21.05 12.70
CA LEU A 407 -14.66 21.45 12.07
C LEU A 407 -14.84 22.78 11.35
N ALA A 408 -15.93 22.97 10.61
CA ALA A 408 -16.15 24.13 9.74
C ALA A 408 -16.14 25.48 10.49
N SER A 409 -16.61 25.50 11.73
CA SER A 409 -16.61 26.69 12.60
C SER A 409 -15.38 26.80 13.52
N SER A 410 -14.46 25.85 13.48
CA SER A 410 -13.32 25.80 14.39
C SER A 410 -12.06 26.50 13.85
N ARG A 411 -11.11 26.76 14.75
CA ARG A 411 -9.76 27.24 14.39
C ARG A 411 -8.97 26.26 13.52
N TRP A 412 -9.41 25.00 13.43
CA TRP A 412 -8.77 23.94 12.66
C TRP A 412 -9.09 24.01 11.16
N MET A 413 -9.92 24.96 10.71
CA MET A 413 -10.12 25.25 9.28
C MET A 413 -8.97 26.05 8.63
N ARG A 414 -7.89 26.33 9.36
CA ARG A 414 -6.76 27.11 8.83
C ARG A 414 -5.88 26.24 7.93
N GLY A 415 -5.29 26.85 6.91
CA GLY A 415 -4.30 26.20 6.05
C GLY A 415 -3.00 25.87 6.79
N GLY A 416 -2.23 24.91 6.27
CA GLY A 416 -0.94 24.48 6.83
C GLY A 416 -1.02 23.31 7.81
N LEU A 417 -2.21 22.71 7.99
CA LEU A 417 -2.39 21.48 8.77
C LEU A 417 -2.13 20.25 7.92
N ARG A 418 -1.64 19.18 8.55
CA ARG A 418 -1.50 17.87 7.93
C ARG A 418 -2.84 17.13 8.02
N ALA A 419 -3.55 17.05 6.91
CA ALA A 419 -4.80 16.30 6.79
C ALA A 419 -4.56 14.95 6.12
N LEU A 420 -5.10 13.90 6.72
CA LEU A 420 -5.07 12.53 6.22
C LEU A 420 -6.47 11.94 6.28
N THR A 421 -6.86 11.16 5.26
CA THR A 421 -8.15 10.43 5.24
C THR A 421 -7.93 8.93 5.16
N LEU A 422 -8.91 8.18 5.68
CA LEU A 422 -9.00 6.73 5.53
C LEU A 422 -10.00 6.39 4.43
N VAL A 423 -9.58 5.53 3.49
CA VAL A 423 -10.37 5.11 2.31
C VAL A 423 -10.81 3.67 2.35
#